data_AF-A0A951UEX0-F1
#
_entry.id   AF-A0A951UEX0-F1
#
_cell.length_a   1.000
_cell.length_b   1.000
_cell.length_c   1.000
_cell.angle_alpha   90.00
_cell.angle_beta   90.00
_cell.angle_gamma   90.00
#
_symmetry.space_group_name_H-M   'P 1'
#
loop_
_entity.id
_entity.type
_entity.pdbx_description
1 polymer ?
#
loop_
_entity_poly.entity_id
_entity_poly.type
_entity_poly.pdbx_seq_one_letter_code
_entity_poly.pdbx_strand_id
1 'polypeptide(L)'
;MRFPKLPWSIRQLSSHVLAIFLGVVLTVSSLRVLPSQAEPAPKSKIADTPEVIAQRQSPASGAIGASSFVTAAVNRVGPAVVRIDTERTITRRVDPFLEDPFFRRFFGDGFPQQMPTEQLRGLGSGFILDKSGLVLTNAHVVDKADRVTVRLKDGRTFDGKVQGIDEVTDLAVVKINAGNDLPVAPLGSSSNVQVGDWAIAVGNPLGFDNTVTLGIVSTLKRSSAQVGITDKRLEFIQTDAAINPGNSGGPLLNGQGEVIGINTAIRPDAMGIGFAIPIDKAKAIAAQLQREGKVVHPYLGVQMLTLTPELAKQNNTDPNSPIQIPEVNGVLVMRVVPNSPAASAGIRRGDVIVQIDGQTITTAEQLQNLVESSRLGQALQVKVQRGNQTQQLSVRTAELQNASL
;
A
#
# COMPACT_ATOMS: atom_id res chain seq x y z
N MET A 1 -50.31 -60.11 -2.58
CA MET A 1 -50.97 -58.93 -3.17
C MET A 1 -49.90 -57.92 -3.58
N ARG A 2 -49.73 -57.66 -4.88
CA ARG A 2 -48.81 -56.63 -5.40
C ARG A 2 -49.61 -55.34 -5.63
N PHE A 3 -49.28 -54.27 -4.93
CA PHE A 3 -49.88 -52.95 -5.17
C PHE A 3 -49.39 -52.38 -6.52
N PRO A 4 -50.25 -51.71 -7.31
CA PRO A 4 -49.85 -51.13 -8.58
C PRO A 4 -48.89 -49.95 -8.36
N LYS A 5 -47.84 -49.87 -9.17
CA LYS A 5 -46.89 -48.75 -9.15
C LYS A 5 -47.55 -47.52 -9.79
N LEU A 6 -47.69 -46.44 -9.01
CA LEU A 6 -48.14 -45.14 -9.53
C LEU A 6 -47.24 -44.63 -10.67
N PRO A 7 -47.81 -44.00 -11.71
CA PRO A 7 -47.04 -43.43 -12.82
C PRO A 7 -46.10 -42.32 -12.35
N TRP A 8 -44.95 -42.22 -13.02
CA TRP A 8 -43.80 -41.40 -12.64
C TRP A 8 -44.13 -39.89 -12.52
N SER A 9 -45.05 -39.39 -13.33
CA SER A 9 -45.54 -38.01 -13.31
C SER A 9 -46.24 -37.63 -11.99
N ILE A 10 -46.96 -38.56 -11.37
CA ILE A 10 -47.68 -38.31 -10.10
C ILE A 10 -46.70 -38.25 -8.93
N ARG A 11 -45.60 -39.01 -8.98
CA ARG A 11 -44.54 -38.97 -7.96
C ARG A 11 -43.75 -37.65 -7.99
N GLN A 12 -43.50 -37.11 -9.18
CA GLN A 12 -42.87 -35.81 -9.31
C GLN A 12 -43.79 -34.69 -8.82
N LEU A 13 -45.08 -34.72 -9.19
CA LEU A 13 -46.03 -33.73 -8.72
C LEU A 13 -46.17 -33.73 -7.19
N SER A 14 -46.24 -34.91 -6.56
CA SER A 14 -46.30 -35.02 -5.10
C SER A 14 -45.04 -34.49 -4.41
N SER A 15 -43.86 -34.68 -5.00
CA SER A 15 -42.60 -34.16 -4.44
C SER A 15 -42.50 -32.63 -4.50
N HIS A 16 -43.00 -32.01 -5.58
CA HIS A 16 -42.98 -30.55 -5.73
C HIS A 16 -44.00 -29.88 -4.80
N VAL A 17 -45.20 -30.46 -4.66
CA VAL A 17 -46.21 -29.98 -3.71
C VAL A 17 -45.69 -30.08 -2.28
N LEU A 18 -45.01 -31.17 -1.92
CA LEU A 18 -44.40 -31.33 -0.60
C LEU A 18 -43.28 -30.31 -0.36
N ALA A 19 -42.44 -30.04 -1.35
CA ALA A 19 -41.36 -29.05 -1.23
C ALA A 19 -41.89 -27.63 -1.05
N ILE A 20 -42.93 -27.25 -1.80
CA ILE A 20 -43.60 -25.95 -1.65
C ILE A 20 -44.24 -25.84 -0.25
N PHE A 21 -44.94 -26.88 0.19
CA PHE A 21 -45.57 -26.88 1.51
C PHE A 21 -44.52 -26.77 2.64
N LEU A 22 -43.40 -27.48 2.53
CA LEU A 22 -42.30 -27.41 3.50
C LEU A 22 -41.67 -26.00 3.53
N GLY A 23 -41.49 -25.37 2.37
CA GLY A 23 -40.98 -24.00 2.26
C GLY A 23 -41.91 -22.95 2.88
N VAL A 24 -43.22 -23.08 2.66
CA VAL A 24 -44.23 -22.18 3.28
C VAL A 24 -44.29 -22.37 4.79
N VAL A 25 -44.24 -23.61 5.29
CA VAL A 25 -44.20 -23.88 6.74
C VAL A 25 -42.94 -23.29 7.37
N LEU A 26 -41.75 -23.51 6.79
CA LEU A 26 -40.50 -22.96 7.30
C LEU A 26 -40.48 -21.43 7.34
N THR A 27 -40.98 -20.76 6.30
CA THR A 27 -41.05 -19.30 6.26
C THR A 27 -42.03 -18.73 7.28
N VAL A 28 -43.23 -19.31 7.40
CA VAL A 28 -44.24 -18.85 8.36
C VAL A 28 -43.80 -19.12 9.81
N SER A 29 -43.13 -20.24 10.07
CA SER A 29 -42.56 -20.54 11.39
C SER A 29 -41.42 -19.59 11.76
N SER A 30 -40.57 -19.20 10.80
CA SER A 30 -39.47 -18.25 11.03
C SER A 30 -39.96 -16.85 11.38
N LEU A 31 -41.08 -16.41 10.78
CA LEU A 31 -41.69 -15.11 11.04
C LEU A 31 -42.40 -15.00 12.40
N ARG A 32 -42.75 -16.13 13.05
CA ARG A 32 -43.39 -16.13 14.38
C ARG A 32 -42.40 -16.22 15.56
N VAL A 33 -41.09 -16.34 15.31
CA VAL A 33 -40.05 -16.48 16.35
C VAL A 33 -39.24 -15.19 16.56
N LEU A 34 -39.80 -14.03 16.21
CA LEU A 34 -39.30 -12.74 16.69
C LEU A 34 -40.20 -12.23 17.83
N PRO A 35 -39.87 -12.51 19.11
CA PRO A 35 -40.56 -11.88 20.23
C PRO A 35 -40.18 -10.40 20.27
N SER A 36 -41.05 -9.54 19.73
CA SER A 36 -41.05 -8.10 20.01
C SER A 36 -41.71 -7.85 21.37
N GLN A 37 -41.06 -8.27 22.45
CA GLN A 37 -41.36 -7.80 23.80
C GLN A 37 -40.03 -7.46 24.49
N ALA A 38 -39.68 -6.17 24.48
CA ALA A 38 -38.66 -5.66 25.39
C ALA A 38 -39.27 -5.65 26.79
N GLU A 39 -38.68 -6.42 27.71
CA GLU A 39 -39.05 -6.43 29.12
C GLU A 39 -38.73 -5.06 29.75
N PRO A 40 -39.63 -4.45 30.55
CA PRO A 40 -39.28 -3.23 31.27
C PRO A 40 -38.22 -3.52 32.33
N ALA A 41 -37.18 -2.69 32.39
CA ALA A 41 -36.13 -2.82 33.39
C ALA A 41 -36.71 -2.84 34.82
N PRO A 42 -36.16 -3.68 35.73
CA PRO A 42 -36.64 -3.77 37.10
C PRO A 42 -36.45 -2.43 37.83
N LYS A 43 -37.55 -1.90 38.37
CA LYS A 43 -37.52 -0.75 39.30
C LYS A 43 -36.83 -1.19 40.59
N SER A 44 -35.55 -0.85 40.73
CA SER A 44 -34.84 -0.99 41.99
C SER A 44 -35.50 -0.11 43.05
N LYS A 45 -35.86 -0.72 44.18
CA LYS A 45 -36.31 -0.01 45.38
C LYS A 45 -35.15 0.81 45.92
N ILE A 46 -35.31 2.13 45.91
CA ILE A 46 -34.42 3.06 46.63
C ILE A 46 -34.68 2.84 48.11
N ALA A 47 -33.72 2.23 48.80
CA ALA A 47 -33.56 2.32 50.24
C ALA A 47 -32.08 2.63 50.52
N ASP A 48 -31.90 3.63 51.35
CA ASP A 48 -30.68 4.09 52.02
C ASP A 48 -29.61 4.79 51.17
N THR A 49 -29.69 6.12 51.27
CA THR A 49 -28.71 7.15 50.94
C THR A 49 -27.35 6.88 51.62
N PRO A 50 -26.26 6.86 50.84
CA PRO A 50 -25.01 7.47 51.26
C PRO A 50 -24.90 8.83 50.57
N GLU A 51 -24.53 9.87 51.32
CA GLU A 51 -24.23 11.21 50.81
C GLU A 51 -23.39 11.14 49.53
N VAL A 52 -24.02 11.50 48.41
CA VAL A 52 -23.32 11.81 47.17
C VAL A 52 -22.59 13.12 47.43
N ILE A 53 -21.29 13.02 47.69
CA ILE A 53 -20.36 14.13 47.55
C ILE A 53 -20.62 14.71 46.17
N ALA A 54 -21.15 15.93 46.12
CA ALA A 54 -21.42 16.65 44.89
C ALA A 54 -20.11 16.72 44.08
N GLN A 55 -19.96 15.83 43.10
CA GLN A 55 -19.01 16.01 42.04
C GLN A 55 -19.40 17.32 41.39
N ARG A 56 -18.55 18.34 41.56
CA ARG A 56 -18.60 19.58 40.81
C ARG A 56 -18.79 19.19 39.36
N GLN A 57 -19.97 19.47 38.82
CA GLN A 57 -20.18 19.49 37.38
C GLN A 57 -19.16 20.50 36.85
N SER A 58 -18.07 19.96 36.30
CA SER A 58 -17.19 20.78 35.47
C SER A 58 -18.09 21.34 34.38
N PRO A 59 -18.10 22.67 34.16
CA PRO A 59 -18.85 23.21 33.05
C PRO A 59 -18.14 22.74 31.78
N ALA A 60 -18.56 21.61 31.23
CA ALA A 60 -18.40 21.33 29.81
C ALA A 60 -19.37 22.23 29.04
N SER A 61 -19.26 23.54 29.26
CA SER A 61 -19.69 24.55 28.31
C SER A 61 -18.55 24.67 27.29
N GLY A 62 -18.45 23.68 26.41
CA GLY A 62 -17.53 23.64 25.30
C GLY A 62 -18.29 23.65 23.97
N ALA A 63 -18.80 24.83 23.61
CA ALA A 63 -19.17 25.25 22.26
C ALA A 63 -19.95 24.28 21.35
N ILE A 64 -21.24 24.56 21.16
CA ILE A 64 -21.98 24.24 19.92
C ILE A 64 -21.49 25.20 18.79
N GLY A 65 -20.18 25.22 18.53
CA GLY A 65 -19.56 26.23 17.65
C GLY A 65 -18.10 26.02 17.23
N ALA A 66 -17.48 24.86 17.47
CA ALA A 66 -16.11 24.58 17.04
C ALA A 66 -16.10 23.47 15.99
N SER A 67 -15.55 23.75 14.80
CA SER A 67 -15.28 22.73 13.78
C SER A 67 -14.49 21.55 14.39
N SER A 68 -14.80 20.31 14.00
CA SER A 68 -14.07 19.11 14.43
C SER A 68 -12.55 19.27 14.26
N PHE A 69 -11.75 18.63 15.12
CA PHE A 69 -10.28 18.66 14.98
C PHE A 69 -9.83 18.18 13.59
N VAL A 70 -10.57 17.24 12.98
CA VAL A 70 -10.33 16.78 11.61
C VAL A 70 -10.51 17.93 10.62
N THR A 71 -11.59 18.70 10.77
CA THR A 71 -11.83 19.88 9.94
C THR A 71 -10.73 20.92 10.13
N ALA A 72 -10.24 21.13 11.35
CA ALA A 72 -9.12 22.04 11.62
C ALA A 72 -7.83 21.58 10.93
N ALA A 73 -7.49 20.28 11.04
CA ALA A 73 -6.34 19.67 10.38
C ALA A 73 -6.43 19.78 8.84
N VAL A 74 -7.60 19.46 8.27
CA VAL A 74 -7.84 19.53 6.82
C VAL A 74 -7.82 20.98 6.34
N ASN A 75 -8.36 21.95 7.08
CA ASN A 75 -8.29 23.36 6.69
C ASN A 75 -6.86 23.90 6.71
N ARG A 76 -6.00 23.39 7.61
CA ARG A 76 -4.59 23.76 7.69
C ARG A 76 -3.78 23.26 6.50
N VAL A 77 -4.01 22.03 6.03
CA VAL A 77 -3.21 21.39 4.95
C VAL A 77 -3.88 21.44 3.58
N GLY A 78 -5.21 21.41 3.55
CA GLY A 78 -6.04 21.22 2.36
C GLY A 78 -5.72 22.13 1.17
N PRO A 79 -5.40 23.44 1.37
CA PRO A 79 -4.96 24.30 0.27
C PRO A 79 -3.70 23.82 -0.44
N ALA A 80 -2.77 23.15 0.27
CA ALA A 80 -1.54 22.61 -0.28
C ALA A 80 -1.72 21.23 -0.93
N VAL A 81 -2.87 20.56 -0.75
CA VAL A 81 -3.18 19.28 -1.36
C VAL A 81 -3.69 19.49 -2.77
N VAL A 82 -3.02 18.84 -3.73
CA VAL A 82 -3.24 19.04 -5.16
C VAL A 82 -3.78 17.78 -5.81
N ARG A 83 -4.57 17.96 -6.87
CA ARG A 83 -4.88 16.91 -7.84
C ARG A 83 -3.75 16.79 -8.84
N ILE A 84 -3.42 15.57 -9.21
CA ILE A 84 -2.46 15.26 -10.27
C ILE A 84 -3.20 14.51 -11.37
N ASP A 85 -3.26 15.13 -12.54
CA ASP A 85 -3.79 14.54 -13.77
C ASP A 85 -2.60 14.10 -14.64
N THR A 86 -2.64 12.86 -15.11
CA THR A 86 -1.61 12.34 -16.03
C THR A 86 -2.21 11.90 -17.34
N GLU A 87 -1.51 12.18 -18.43
CA GLU A 87 -1.90 11.74 -19.77
C GLU A 87 -0.78 10.89 -20.35
N ARG A 88 -1.17 9.74 -20.91
CA ARG A 88 -0.27 8.82 -21.61
C ARG A 88 -0.84 8.47 -22.97
N THR A 89 -0.01 8.63 -23.98
CA THR A 89 -0.33 8.43 -25.39
C THR A 89 0.05 7.01 -25.76
N ILE A 90 -0.93 6.14 -25.97
CA ILE A 90 -0.68 4.77 -26.42
C ILE A 90 -1.03 4.67 -27.91
N THR A 91 -0.05 4.24 -28.71
CA THR A 91 -0.29 3.84 -30.09
C THR A 91 -0.68 2.36 -30.09
N ARG A 92 -1.93 2.03 -30.41
CA ARG A 92 -2.31 0.62 -30.61
C ARG A 92 -1.62 0.08 -31.86
N ARG A 93 -1.08 -1.13 -31.78
CA ARG A 93 -0.73 -1.91 -32.98
C ARG A 93 -2.01 -2.18 -33.77
N VAL A 94 -1.94 -1.98 -35.08
CA VAL A 94 -3.02 -2.32 -36.02
C VAL A 94 -3.39 -3.78 -35.84
N ASP A 95 -4.69 -4.08 -35.85
CA ASP A 95 -5.19 -5.46 -35.83
C ASP A 95 -4.64 -6.21 -37.06
N PRO A 96 -3.97 -7.37 -36.90
CA PRO A 96 -3.45 -8.17 -38.02
C PRO A 96 -4.49 -8.50 -39.08
N PHE A 97 -5.79 -8.49 -38.72
CA PHE A 97 -6.90 -8.68 -39.65
C PHE A 97 -7.02 -7.56 -40.71
N LEU A 98 -6.59 -6.32 -40.41
CA LEU A 98 -6.56 -5.20 -41.36
C LEU A 98 -5.33 -5.26 -42.30
N GLU A 99 -4.38 -6.16 -42.02
CA GLU A 99 -3.24 -6.46 -42.88
C GLU A 99 -3.51 -7.63 -43.84
N ASP A 100 -4.70 -8.24 -43.78
CA ASP A 100 -5.09 -9.37 -44.62
C ASP A 100 -5.24 -8.96 -46.12
N PRO A 101 -4.55 -9.63 -47.06
CA PRO A 101 -4.63 -9.36 -48.50
C PRO A 101 -6.03 -9.51 -49.11
N PHE A 102 -6.87 -10.39 -48.56
CA PHE A 102 -8.25 -10.60 -48.96
C PHE A 102 -9.14 -9.44 -48.52
N PHE A 103 -8.97 -8.93 -47.30
CA PHE A 103 -9.71 -7.78 -46.77
C PHE A 103 -9.39 -6.50 -47.55
N ARG A 104 -8.10 -6.26 -47.85
CA ARG A 104 -7.65 -5.11 -48.67
C ARG A 104 -8.21 -5.13 -50.09
N ARG A 105 -8.38 -6.31 -50.67
CA ARG A 105 -8.93 -6.48 -52.04
C ARG A 105 -10.43 -6.22 -52.13
N PHE A 106 -11.17 -6.38 -51.03
CA PHE A 106 -12.62 -6.21 -50.99
C PHE A 106 -13.07 -4.78 -50.70
N PHE A 107 -12.33 -4.04 -49.84
CA PHE A 107 -12.72 -2.69 -49.42
C PHE A 107 -11.78 -1.55 -49.92
N GLY A 108 -10.67 -1.88 -50.60
CA GLY A 108 -9.76 -0.93 -51.24
C GLY A 108 -8.72 -0.28 -50.30
N ASP A 109 -7.68 0.34 -50.88
CA ASP A 109 -6.56 1.00 -50.16
C ASP A 109 -6.93 2.37 -49.54
N GLY A 110 -8.22 2.70 -49.49
CA GLY A 110 -8.73 4.01 -49.06
C GLY A 110 -8.96 4.16 -47.54
N PHE A 111 -8.68 3.14 -46.74
CA PHE A 111 -8.82 3.26 -45.28
C PHE A 111 -7.71 4.15 -44.72
N PRO A 112 -8.04 5.20 -43.95
CA PRO A 112 -7.03 6.02 -43.30
C PRO A 112 -6.19 5.15 -42.37
N GLN A 113 -4.92 4.96 -42.74
CA GLN A 113 -3.90 4.24 -41.98
C GLN A 113 -3.40 5.06 -40.78
N GLN A 114 -4.26 5.90 -40.19
CA GLN A 114 -3.94 6.61 -38.97
C GLN A 114 -4.21 5.68 -37.80
N MET A 115 -3.13 5.20 -37.19
CA MET A 115 -3.20 4.43 -35.96
C MET A 115 -3.99 5.23 -34.91
N PRO A 116 -5.11 4.71 -34.38
CA PRO A 116 -5.83 5.40 -33.33
C PRO A 116 -4.88 5.56 -32.15
N THR A 117 -4.55 6.81 -31.84
CA THR A 117 -3.80 7.14 -30.64
C THR A 117 -4.81 7.22 -29.50
N GLU A 118 -4.68 6.32 -28.53
CA GLU A 118 -5.54 6.28 -27.34
C GLU A 118 -4.84 7.04 -26.22
N GLN A 119 -5.48 8.10 -25.70
CA GLN A 119 -5.00 8.81 -24.52
C GLN A 119 -5.52 8.11 -23.28
N LEU A 120 -4.64 7.44 -22.54
CA LEU A 120 -4.94 6.99 -21.18
C LEU A 120 -4.79 8.17 -20.23
N ARG A 121 -5.79 8.35 -19.35
CA ARG A 121 -5.75 9.36 -18.30
C ARG A 121 -5.62 8.70 -16.94
N GLY A 122 -4.67 9.17 -16.14
CA GLY A 122 -4.48 8.80 -14.73
C GLY A 122 -4.86 9.95 -13.81
N LEU A 123 -5.29 9.59 -12.59
CA LEU A 123 -5.66 10.52 -11.54
C LEU A 123 -4.98 10.12 -10.24
N GLY A 124 -4.46 11.11 -9.53
CA GLY A 124 -3.92 10.93 -8.18
C GLY A 124 -3.92 12.24 -7.40
N SER A 125 -3.32 12.18 -6.21
CA SER A 125 -3.12 13.34 -5.34
C SER A 125 -1.64 13.62 -5.13
N GLY A 126 -1.36 14.83 -4.65
CA GLY A 126 -0.04 15.23 -4.16
C GLY A 126 -0.18 16.32 -3.12
N PHE A 127 0.95 16.83 -2.64
CA PHE A 127 0.95 18.06 -1.84
C PHE A 127 2.20 18.90 -2.09
N ILE A 128 2.04 20.22 -1.98
CA ILE A 128 3.11 21.18 -2.16
C ILE A 128 4.02 21.18 -0.93
N LEU A 129 5.27 20.80 -1.14
CA LEU A 129 6.31 20.67 -0.12
C LEU A 129 6.90 22.03 0.28
N ASP A 130 7.04 22.96 -0.66
CA ASP A 130 7.62 24.28 -0.40
C ASP A 130 7.17 25.35 -1.40
N LYS A 131 7.54 26.60 -1.09
CA LYS A 131 7.21 27.79 -1.89
C LYS A 131 7.88 27.82 -3.26
N SER A 132 8.89 26.99 -3.51
CA SER A 132 9.51 26.90 -4.84
C SER A 132 8.59 26.20 -5.84
N GLY A 133 7.56 25.47 -5.38
CA GLY A 133 6.64 24.69 -6.20
C GLY A 133 7.03 23.23 -6.35
N LEU A 134 7.74 22.68 -5.37
CA LEU A 134 7.96 21.23 -5.28
C LEU A 134 6.70 20.54 -4.75
N VAL A 135 6.28 19.49 -5.45
CA VAL A 135 5.11 18.66 -5.14
C VAL A 135 5.57 17.23 -4.94
N LEU A 136 5.17 16.62 -3.83
CA LEU A 136 5.35 15.19 -3.58
C LEU A 136 4.10 14.41 -3.95
N THR A 137 4.33 13.24 -4.54
CA THR A 137 3.30 12.26 -4.88
C THR A 137 3.94 10.87 -4.97
N ASN A 138 3.16 9.85 -5.33
CA ASN A 138 3.71 8.53 -5.57
C ASN A 138 4.30 8.38 -6.98
N ALA A 139 5.29 7.49 -7.11
CA ALA A 139 5.87 7.12 -8.40
C ALA A 139 4.79 6.61 -9.36
N HIS A 140 3.93 5.69 -8.92
CA HIS A 140 2.89 5.10 -9.78
C HIS A 140 1.85 6.11 -10.28
N VAL A 141 1.69 7.27 -9.64
CA VAL A 141 0.76 8.32 -10.10
C VAL A 141 1.27 8.98 -11.38
N VAL A 142 2.60 9.17 -11.48
CA VAL A 142 3.26 9.90 -12.58
C VAL A 142 4.11 9.03 -13.49
N ASP A 143 4.21 7.73 -13.19
CA ASP A 143 4.99 6.78 -13.99
C ASP A 143 4.46 6.73 -15.43
N LYS A 144 5.39 6.81 -16.39
CA LYS A 144 5.13 6.78 -17.85
C LYS A 144 4.12 7.84 -18.34
N ALA A 145 3.88 8.89 -17.57
CA ALA A 145 3.07 10.02 -18.02
C ALA A 145 3.85 10.87 -19.03
N ASP A 146 3.25 11.15 -20.19
CA ASP A 146 3.81 12.10 -21.16
C ASP A 146 3.60 13.54 -20.70
N ARG A 147 2.46 13.77 -20.02
CA ARG A 147 2.09 15.05 -19.45
C ARG A 147 1.57 14.86 -18.04
N VAL A 148 2.03 15.74 -17.14
CA VAL A 148 1.52 15.86 -15.77
C VAL A 148 0.94 17.26 -15.60
N THR A 149 -0.30 17.33 -15.15
CA THR A 149 -0.98 18.58 -14.81
C THR A 149 -1.31 18.58 -13.32
N VAL A 150 -0.97 19.66 -12.64
CA VAL A 150 -1.20 19.83 -11.20
C VAL A 150 -2.26 20.89 -10.99
N ARG A 151 -3.33 20.52 -10.27
CA ARG A 151 -4.46 21.42 -9.99
C ARG A 151 -4.63 21.64 -8.49
N LEU A 152 -4.67 22.90 -8.09
CA LEU A 152 -4.87 23.32 -6.71
C LEU A 152 -6.36 23.40 -6.37
N LYS A 153 -6.67 23.40 -5.07
CA LYS A 153 -8.04 23.55 -4.55
C LYS A 153 -8.72 24.86 -4.98
N ASP A 154 -7.94 25.93 -5.16
CA ASP A 154 -8.43 27.23 -5.62
C ASP A 154 -8.73 27.30 -7.12
N GLY A 155 -8.56 26.18 -7.85
CA GLY A 155 -8.80 26.08 -9.28
C GLY A 155 -7.59 26.42 -10.16
N ARG A 156 -6.50 26.96 -9.61
CA ARG A 156 -5.27 27.18 -10.38
C ARG A 156 -4.71 25.86 -10.89
N THR A 157 -4.19 25.88 -12.11
CA THR A 157 -3.67 24.71 -12.80
C THR A 157 -2.29 25.03 -13.37
N PHE A 158 -1.36 24.09 -13.25
CA PHE A 158 0.03 24.24 -13.66
C PHE A 158 0.50 22.99 -14.41
N ASP A 159 1.30 23.18 -15.45
CA ASP A 159 2.06 22.06 -16.02
C ASP A 159 3.13 21.61 -15.01
N GLY A 160 3.13 20.31 -14.72
CA GLY A 160 4.06 19.67 -13.80
C GLY A 160 5.24 19.03 -14.54
N LYS A 161 6.46 19.39 -14.16
CA LYS A 161 7.68 18.72 -14.63
C LYS A 161 8.13 17.70 -13.60
N VAL A 162 8.13 16.41 -13.96
CA VAL A 162 8.72 15.37 -13.11
C VAL A 162 10.23 15.60 -13.00
N GLN A 163 10.73 15.85 -11.79
CA GLN A 163 12.16 16.06 -11.52
C GLN A 163 12.89 14.74 -11.26
N GLY A 164 12.19 13.76 -10.70
CA GLY A 164 12.70 12.43 -10.45
C GLY A 164 11.62 11.49 -9.94
N ILE A 165 11.81 10.20 -10.21
CA ILE A 165 10.95 9.11 -9.77
C ILE A 165 11.83 8.07 -9.10
N ASP A 166 11.38 7.55 -7.97
CA ASP A 166 11.93 6.37 -7.31
C ASP A 166 10.86 5.29 -7.19
N GLU A 167 10.87 4.34 -8.13
CA GLU A 167 9.90 3.24 -8.18
C GLU A 167 10.01 2.30 -6.97
N VAL A 168 11.22 2.13 -6.42
CA VAL A 168 11.51 1.22 -5.30
C VAL A 168 10.82 1.68 -4.02
N THR A 169 10.72 3.00 -3.82
CA THR A 169 10.03 3.59 -2.67
C THR A 169 8.66 4.15 -3.00
N ASP A 170 8.25 4.08 -4.26
CA ASP A 170 7.00 4.62 -4.78
C ASP A 170 6.86 6.13 -4.56
N LEU A 171 7.95 6.89 -4.72
CA LEU A 171 7.97 8.34 -4.56
C LEU A 171 8.32 9.06 -5.86
N ALA A 172 7.70 10.21 -6.09
CA ALA A 172 8.06 11.11 -7.16
C ALA A 172 8.03 12.57 -6.70
N VAL A 173 8.89 13.37 -7.35
CA VAL A 173 8.95 14.82 -7.17
C VAL A 173 8.52 15.49 -8.47
N VAL A 174 7.49 16.32 -8.38
CA VAL A 174 6.99 17.12 -9.50
C VAL A 174 7.24 18.60 -9.19
N LYS A 175 7.74 19.35 -10.17
CA LYS A 175 7.96 20.79 -10.08
C LYS A 175 6.87 21.52 -10.86
N ILE A 176 6.21 22.47 -10.21
CA ILE A 176 5.30 23.42 -10.85
C ILE A 176 5.90 24.83 -10.84
N ASN A 177 5.55 25.65 -11.82
CA ASN A 177 6.00 27.03 -11.92
C ASN A 177 4.82 27.98 -11.61
N ALA A 178 4.74 28.42 -10.35
CA ALA A 178 3.62 29.22 -9.84
C ALA A 178 4.04 30.51 -9.11
N GLY A 179 5.31 30.89 -9.18
CA GLY A 179 5.87 31.96 -8.36
C GLY A 179 5.91 31.59 -6.87
N ASN A 180 5.82 32.59 -5.98
CA ASN A 180 5.96 32.41 -4.52
C ASN A 180 4.61 32.33 -3.77
N ASP A 181 3.48 32.43 -4.46
CA ASP A 181 2.14 32.41 -3.85
C ASP A 181 1.53 31.01 -3.86
N LEU A 182 2.23 30.07 -3.21
CA LEU A 182 1.78 28.68 -3.06
C LEU A 182 1.46 28.34 -1.61
N PRO A 183 0.33 27.67 -1.32
CA PRO A 183 0.15 27.04 -0.02
C PRO A 183 1.17 25.91 0.16
N VAL A 184 1.69 25.73 1.37
CA VAL A 184 2.69 24.70 1.69
C VAL A 184 2.15 23.80 2.79
N ALA A 185 2.32 22.49 2.61
CA ALA A 185 1.89 21.53 3.61
C ALA A 185 2.80 21.60 4.84
N PRO A 186 2.26 21.80 6.06
CA PRO A 186 3.03 21.68 7.29
C PRO A 186 3.52 20.24 7.47
N LEU A 187 4.82 20.05 7.66
CA LEU A 187 5.41 18.72 7.82
C LEU A 187 5.61 18.40 9.30
N GLY A 188 5.21 17.19 9.70
CA GLY A 188 5.52 16.62 11.01
C GLY A 188 6.79 15.77 10.95
N SER A 189 6.89 14.81 11.87
CA SER A 189 7.95 13.80 11.90
C SER A 189 7.33 12.42 12.03
N SER A 190 7.66 11.51 11.11
CA SER A 190 7.25 10.12 11.20
C SER A 190 7.96 9.36 12.32
N SER A 191 9.13 9.85 12.78
CA SER A 191 9.85 9.29 13.93
C SER A 191 9.09 9.35 15.25
N ASN A 192 8.14 10.30 15.37
CA ASN A 192 7.42 10.58 16.61
C ASN A 192 6.04 9.92 16.64
N VAL A 193 5.64 9.30 15.53
CA VAL A 193 4.34 8.65 15.39
C VAL A 193 4.30 7.40 16.27
N GLN A 194 3.17 7.18 16.93
CA GLN A 194 2.89 6.02 17.75
C GLN A 194 1.66 5.27 17.23
N VAL A 195 1.60 3.97 17.53
CA VAL A 195 0.39 3.17 17.28
C VAL A 195 -0.75 3.74 18.14
N GLY A 196 -1.89 4.00 17.52
CA GLY A 196 -3.05 4.65 18.14
C GLY A 196 -3.17 6.15 17.84
N ASP A 197 -2.14 6.79 17.27
CA ASP A 197 -2.23 8.19 16.84
C ASP A 197 -3.29 8.35 15.75
N TRP A 198 -3.97 9.49 15.73
CA TRP A 198 -4.90 9.83 14.66
C TRP A 198 -4.20 9.89 13.31
N ALA A 199 -4.84 9.27 12.32
CA ALA A 199 -4.38 9.22 10.94
C ALA A 199 -5.48 9.77 10.03
N ILE A 200 -5.25 10.95 9.46
CA ILE A 200 -6.21 11.63 8.58
C ILE A 200 -5.64 11.58 7.15
N ALA A 201 -6.18 10.71 6.31
CA ALA A 201 -5.75 10.62 4.92
C ALA A 201 -6.50 11.64 4.07
N VAL A 202 -5.75 12.51 3.40
CA VAL A 202 -6.32 13.58 2.58
C VAL A 202 -5.92 13.39 1.12
N GLY A 203 -6.88 13.56 0.22
CA GLY A 203 -6.68 13.58 -1.22
C GLY A 203 -7.42 14.74 -1.87
N ASN A 204 -7.26 14.88 -3.19
CA ASN A 204 -8.02 15.81 -4.01
C ASN A 204 -8.35 15.15 -5.38
N PRO A 205 -9.07 14.01 -5.40
CA PRO A 205 -9.32 13.29 -6.65
C PRO A 205 -10.13 14.09 -7.66
N LEU A 206 -11.00 15.00 -7.19
CA LEU A 206 -11.89 15.77 -8.05
C LEU A 206 -11.32 17.14 -8.44
N GLY A 207 -10.31 17.66 -7.74
CA GLY A 207 -9.65 18.93 -8.07
C GLY A 207 -10.42 20.19 -7.64
N PHE A 208 -11.42 20.02 -6.78
CA PHE A 208 -12.27 21.10 -6.27
C PHE A 208 -12.41 21.02 -4.74
N ASP A 209 -12.56 19.80 -4.20
CA ASP A 209 -12.67 19.56 -2.77
C ASP A 209 -11.74 18.43 -2.32
N ASN A 210 -11.31 18.53 -1.07
CA ASN A 210 -10.52 17.49 -0.45
C ASN A 210 -11.41 16.30 -0.10
N THR A 211 -10.95 15.08 -0.40
CA THR A 211 -11.53 13.85 0.16
C THR A 211 -10.75 13.49 1.41
N VAL A 212 -11.46 13.17 2.48
CA VAL A 212 -10.88 12.91 3.80
C VAL A 212 -11.40 11.60 4.34
N THR A 213 -10.48 10.75 4.80
CA THR A 213 -10.81 9.55 5.57
C THR A 213 -10.05 9.60 6.89
N LEU A 214 -10.68 9.13 7.96
CA LEU A 214 -10.13 9.14 9.31
C LEU A 214 -9.92 7.70 9.77
N GLY A 215 -8.80 7.48 10.45
CA GLY A 215 -8.49 6.28 11.19
C GLY A 215 -7.42 6.57 12.23
N ILE A 216 -6.70 5.53 12.61
CA ILE A 216 -5.55 5.57 13.49
C ILE A 216 -4.34 4.93 12.81
N VAL A 217 -3.17 5.17 13.36
CA VAL A 217 -1.97 4.39 13.05
C VAL A 217 -2.11 3.02 13.69
N SER A 218 -2.28 1.98 12.88
CA SER A 218 -2.50 0.61 13.35
C SER A 218 -1.20 -0.12 13.66
N THR A 219 -0.13 0.15 12.90
CA THR A 219 1.19 -0.46 13.09
C THR A 219 2.26 0.41 12.45
N LEU A 220 3.47 0.36 12.98
CA LEU A 220 4.66 1.02 12.45
C LEU A 220 5.68 -0.01 11.99
N LYS A 221 6.56 0.40 11.07
CA LYS A 221 7.75 -0.38 10.66
C LYS A 221 7.44 -1.77 10.11
N ARG A 222 6.30 -1.94 9.44
CA ARG A 222 6.09 -3.17 8.66
C ARG A 222 6.94 -3.10 7.41
N SER A 223 7.88 -4.02 7.28
CA SER A 223 8.63 -4.16 6.04
C SER A 223 7.67 -4.57 4.92
N SER A 224 7.94 -4.06 3.73
CA SER A 224 7.22 -4.38 2.50
C SER A 224 7.07 -5.90 2.30
N ALA A 225 8.12 -6.68 2.58
CA ALA A 225 8.10 -8.14 2.53
C ALA A 225 7.09 -8.78 3.51
N GLN A 226 6.96 -8.29 4.75
CA GLN A 226 6.01 -8.82 5.74
C GLN A 226 4.55 -8.59 5.33
N VAL A 227 4.27 -7.55 4.55
CA VAL A 227 2.90 -7.23 4.07
C VAL A 227 2.63 -7.72 2.65
N GLY A 228 3.54 -8.53 2.08
CA GLY A 228 3.39 -9.16 0.77
C GLY A 228 3.68 -8.23 -0.42
N ILE A 229 4.42 -7.15 -0.20
CA ILE A 229 4.75 -6.12 -1.18
C ILE A 229 6.24 -6.24 -1.49
N THR A 230 6.58 -7.15 -2.39
CA THR A 230 7.98 -7.58 -2.59
C THR A 230 8.79 -6.68 -3.54
N ASP A 231 8.11 -5.84 -4.30
CA ASP A 231 8.68 -4.88 -5.24
C ASP A 231 9.10 -3.55 -4.58
N LYS A 232 8.53 -3.23 -3.41
CA LYS A 232 8.90 -2.04 -2.63
C LYS A 232 9.97 -2.36 -1.60
N ARG A 233 10.81 -1.38 -1.26
CA ARG A 233 11.84 -1.49 -0.22
C ARG A 233 11.76 -0.35 0.77
N LEU A 234 10.71 -0.37 1.57
CA LEU A 234 10.56 0.53 2.69
C LEU A 234 9.70 -0.07 3.79
N GLU A 235 9.80 0.56 4.95
CA GLU A 235 8.92 0.38 6.09
C GLU A 235 7.72 1.32 5.97
N PHE A 236 6.51 0.79 6.04
CA PHE A 236 5.28 1.59 5.94
C PHE A 236 4.72 1.98 7.32
N ILE A 237 4.01 3.10 7.35
CA ILE A 237 2.99 3.39 8.37
C ILE A 237 1.72 2.66 7.92
N GLN A 238 1.20 1.76 8.76
CA GLN A 238 -0.09 1.11 8.51
C GLN A 238 -1.19 1.88 9.23
N THR A 239 -2.32 2.07 8.56
CA THR A 239 -3.51 2.75 9.11
C THR A 239 -4.79 2.01 8.70
N ASP A 240 -5.86 2.18 9.47
CA ASP A 240 -7.21 1.74 9.09
C ASP A 240 -8.01 2.87 8.40
N ALA A 241 -7.42 4.07 8.24
CA ALA A 241 -7.96 5.10 7.37
C ALA A 241 -8.04 4.57 5.94
N ALA A 242 -9.19 4.74 5.28
CA ALA A 242 -9.39 4.22 3.94
C ALA A 242 -8.44 4.92 2.93
N ILE A 243 -7.55 4.14 2.32
CA ILE A 243 -6.64 4.57 1.25
C ILE A 243 -7.14 3.98 -0.07
N ASN A 244 -7.30 4.86 -1.05
CA ASN A 244 -7.85 4.54 -2.37
C ASN A 244 -7.09 5.31 -3.45
N PRO A 245 -7.22 4.97 -4.75
CA PRO A 245 -6.53 5.69 -5.82
C PRO A 245 -6.70 7.22 -5.75
N GLY A 246 -7.84 7.71 -5.28
CA GLY A 246 -8.13 9.14 -5.19
C GLY A 246 -7.30 9.94 -4.15
N ASN A 247 -6.83 9.32 -3.07
CA ASN A 247 -5.96 9.96 -2.07
C ASN A 247 -4.51 9.44 -2.11
N SER A 248 -4.21 8.48 -2.99
CA SER A 248 -2.85 8.01 -3.29
C SER A 248 -1.98 9.18 -3.75
N GLY A 249 -0.79 9.30 -3.16
CA GLY A 249 0.14 10.41 -3.33
C GLY A 249 -0.17 11.65 -2.47
N GLY A 250 -1.39 11.74 -1.92
CA GLY A 250 -1.77 12.78 -0.97
C GLY A 250 -1.21 12.54 0.45
N PRO A 251 -1.31 13.52 1.36
CA PRO A 251 -0.72 13.39 2.68
C PRO A 251 -1.57 12.56 3.64
N LEU A 252 -0.87 11.84 4.53
CA LEU A 252 -1.41 11.31 5.78
C LEU A 252 -1.07 12.28 6.92
N LEU A 253 -2.05 12.78 7.65
CA LEU A 253 -1.88 13.80 8.68
C LEU A 253 -2.04 13.25 10.09
N ASN A 254 -1.34 13.86 11.04
CA ASN A 254 -1.65 13.73 12.47
C ASN A 254 -2.85 14.63 12.87
N GLY A 255 -3.26 14.57 14.14
CA GLY A 255 -4.37 15.37 14.68
C GLY A 255 -4.15 16.89 14.64
N GLN A 256 -2.91 17.35 14.48
CA GLN A 256 -2.54 18.76 14.36
C GLN A 256 -2.57 19.26 12.90
N GLY A 257 -2.85 18.36 11.96
CA GLY A 257 -2.79 18.66 10.53
C GLY A 257 -1.36 18.85 10.04
N GLU A 258 -0.42 18.01 10.49
CA GLU A 258 0.94 17.96 9.95
C GLU A 258 1.14 16.65 9.21
N VAL A 259 1.83 16.69 8.07
CA VAL A 259 2.08 15.50 7.25
C VAL A 259 3.03 14.56 7.98
N ILE A 260 2.57 13.34 8.27
CA ILE A 260 3.34 12.24 8.86
C ILE A 260 3.65 11.12 7.87
N GLY A 261 2.96 11.09 6.72
CA GLY A 261 3.28 10.17 5.64
C GLY A 261 2.61 10.54 4.32
N ILE A 262 2.84 9.71 3.29
CA ILE A 262 2.25 9.86 1.95
C ILE A 262 1.42 8.61 1.67
N ASN A 263 0.11 8.77 1.50
CA ASN A 263 -0.82 7.69 1.26
C ASN A 263 -0.41 6.91 0.00
N THR A 264 -0.39 5.57 0.06
CA THR A 264 -0.05 4.74 -1.11
C THR A 264 -1.03 3.57 -1.23
N ALA A 265 -1.72 3.49 -2.38
CA ALA A 265 -2.78 2.52 -2.64
C ALA A 265 -2.23 1.18 -3.20
N ILE A 266 -1.36 0.52 -2.44
CA ILE A 266 -0.64 -0.70 -2.85
C ILE A 266 -1.40 -2.02 -2.60
N ARG A 267 -2.40 -2.02 -1.71
CA ARG A 267 -3.29 -3.17 -1.40
C ARG A 267 -4.75 -2.74 -1.36
N PRO A 268 -5.34 -2.28 -2.48
CA PRO A 268 -6.71 -1.78 -2.51
C PRO A 268 -7.77 -2.87 -2.22
N ASP A 269 -7.37 -4.14 -2.29
CA ASP A 269 -8.18 -5.31 -1.96
C ASP A 269 -8.32 -5.56 -0.45
N ALA A 270 -7.40 -5.03 0.36
CA ALA A 270 -7.35 -5.26 1.80
C ALA A 270 -8.22 -4.24 2.56
N MET A 271 -9.48 -4.61 2.84
CA MET A 271 -10.39 -3.76 3.60
C MET A 271 -9.83 -3.42 5.00
N GLY A 272 -9.81 -2.14 5.34
CA GLY A 272 -9.32 -1.65 6.64
C GLY A 272 -7.80 -1.69 6.80
N ILE A 273 -7.03 -1.89 5.72
CA ILE A 273 -5.57 -1.87 5.74
C ILE A 273 -5.07 -0.88 4.69
N GLY A 274 -4.72 0.32 5.14
CA GLY A 274 -4.05 1.36 4.38
C GLY A 274 -2.56 1.45 4.71
N PHE A 275 -1.79 1.95 3.76
CA PHE A 275 -0.35 2.17 3.92
C PHE A 275 0.03 3.61 3.55
N ALA A 276 1.03 4.13 4.26
CA ALA A 276 1.65 5.40 3.93
C ALA A 276 3.18 5.31 4.03
N ILE A 277 3.86 6.00 3.13
CA ILE A 277 5.31 6.16 3.14
C ILE A 277 5.67 7.18 4.23
N PRO A 278 6.55 6.86 5.20
CA PRO A 278 6.92 7.78 6.27
C PRO A 278 7.47 9.11 5.75
N ILE A 279 7.01 10.24 6.32
CA ILE A 279 7.39 11.56 5.82
C ILE A 279 8.90 11.84 5.91
N ASP A 280 9.61 11.30 6.90
CA ASP A 280 11.05 11.55 7.03
C ASP A 280 11.85 10.81 5.95
N LYS A 281 11.44 9.59 5.58
CA LYS A 281 11.98 8.88 4.42
C LYS A 281 11.66 9.66 3.13
N ALA A 282 10.43 10.14 2.99
CA ALA A 282 10.03 10.93 1.82
C ALA A 282 10.83 12.24 1.66
N LYS A 283 11.11 12.97 2.76
CA LYS A 283 11.98 14.16 2.73
C LYS A 283 13.40 13.83 2.24
N ALA A 284 14.00 12.75 2.75
CA ALA A 284 15.34 12.35 2.37
C ALA A 284 15.42 11.98 0.87
N ILE A 285 14.44 11.23 0.38
CA ILE A 285 14.35 10.80 -1.01
C ILE A 285 14.06 11.98 -1.93
N ALA A 286 13.14 12.88 -1.55
CA ALA A 286 12.84 14.09 -2.31
C ALA A 286 14.09 14.98 -2.50
N ALA A 287 14.89 15.15 -1.45
CA ALA A 287 16.14 15.91 -1.52
C ALA A 287 17.20 15.24 -2.42
N GLN A 288 17.20 13.91 -2.53
CA GLN A 288 18.06 13.19 -3.47
C GLN A 288 17.56 13.32 -4.90
N LEU A 289 16.26 13.08 -5.15
CA LEU A 289 15.63 13.24 -6.46
C LEU A 289 15.80 14.67 -7.01
N GLN A 290 15.71 15.70 -6.17
CA GLN A 290 15.92 17.08 -6.59
C GLN A 290 17.36 17.37 -7.03
N ARG A 291 18.36 16.77 -6.36
CA ARG A 291 19.79 17.03 -6.63
C ARG A 291 20.34 16.18 -7.77
N GLU A 292 19.97 14.90 -7.81
CA GLU A 292 20.58 13.89 -8.66
C GLU A 292 19.64 13.39 -9.76
N GLY A 293 18.34 13.69 -9.68
CA GLY A 293 17.30 13.19 -10.60
C GLY A 293 16.94 11.71 -10.40
N LYS A 294 17.71 10.97 -9.59
CA LYS A 294 17.49 9.55 -9.29
C LYS A 294 17.91 9.20 -7.87
N VAL A 295 17.40 8.09 -7.36
CA VAL A 295 17.80 7.50 -6.08
C VAL A 295 18.46 6.17 -6.35
N VAL A 296 19.68 6.00 -5.83
CA VAL A 296 20.45 4.77 -6.01
C VAL A 296 20.12 3.82 -4.88
N HIS A 297 19.69 2.61 -5.23
CA HIS A 297 19.40 1.52 -4.27
C HIS A 297 20.45 0.42 -4.39
N PRO A 298 21.41 0.32 -3.44
CA PRO A 298 22.34 -0.81 -3.42
C PRO A 298 21.59 -2.14 -3.30
N TYR A 299 22.07 -3.17 -3.98
CA TYR A 299 21.49 -4.51 -3.90
C TYR A 299 22.54 -5.62 -3.94
N LEU A 300 22.19 -6.75 -3.32
CA LEU A 300 22.95 -8.01 -3.42
C LEU A 300 22.32 -9.00 -4.40
N GLY A 301 21.00 -8.97 -4.55
CA GLY A 301 20.26 -9.88 -5.44
C GLY A 301 19.92 -11.22 -4.81
N VAL A 302 19.40 -11.19 -3.58
CA VAL A 302 18.85 -12.34 -2.88
C VAL A 302 17.38 -12.10 -2.56
N GLN A 303 16.55 -13.14 -2.71
CA GLN A 303 15.25 -13.21 -2.05
C GLN A 303 15.45 -13.95 -0.73
N MET A 304 14.88 -13.41 0.34
CA MET A 304 15.28 -13.79 1.68
C MET A 304 14.11 -13.87 2.65
N LEU A 305 14.26 -14.70 3.68
CA LEU A 305 13.34 -14.81 4.81
C LEU A 305 14.12 -14.78 6.12
N THR A 306 13.55 -14.15 7.14
CA THR A 306 14.06 -14.29 8.51
C THR A 306 13.92 -15.75 8.95
N LEU A 307 15.00 -16.33 9.44
CA LEU A 307 15.06 -17.71 9.90
C LEU A 307 15.32 -17.76 11.40
N THR A 308 14.51 -18.53 12.11
CA THR A 308 14.77 -18.95 13.49
C THR A 308 15.08 -20.46 13.51
N PRO A 309 15.76 -20.97 14.56
CA PRO A 309 16.00 -22.40 14.72
C PRO A 309 14.71 -23.24 14.66
N GLU A 310 13.59 -22.72 15.19
CA GLU A 310 12.30 -23.40 15.16
C GLU A 310 11.75 -23.54 13.74
N LEU A 311 11.83 -22.48 12.93
CA LEU A 311 11.42 -22.51 11.52
C LEU A 311 12.32 -23.46 10.70
N ALA A 312 13.63 -23.44 10.96
CA ALA A 312 14.57 -24.36 10.34
C ALA A 312 14.25 -25.82 10.68
N LYS A 313 13.99 -26.11 11.95
CA LYS A 313 13.61 -27.45 12.43
C LYS A 313 12.30 -27.91 11.81
N GLN A 314 11.27 -27.07 11.77
CA GLN A 314 10.00 -27.38 11.10
C GLN A 314 10.22 -27.76 9.64
N ASN A 315 10.99 -26.97 8.90
CA ASN A 315 11.38 -27.28 7.53
C ASN A 315 12.12 -28.63 7.43
N ASN A 316 13.10 -28.88 8.30
CA ASN A 316 13.92 -30.08 8.25
C ASN A 316 13.15 -31.36 8.63
N THR A 317 12.08 -31.24 9.41
CA THR A 317 11.19 -32.36 9.76
C THR A 317 10.13 -32.67 8.71
N ASP A 318 9.86 -31.75 7.78
CA ASP A 318 8.91 -32.00 6.69
C ASP A 318 9.54 -32.91 5.63
N PRO A 319 9.03 -34.12 5.40
CA PRO A 319 9.57 -35.04 4.40
C PRO A 319 9.47 -34.51 2.95
N ASN A 320 8.66 -33.49 2.71
CA ASN A 320 8.53 -32.83 1.41
C ASN A 320 9.39 -31.57 1.27
N SER A 321 10.17 -31.21 2.30
CA SER A 321 11.01 -30.02 2.21
C SER A 321 12.07 -30.17 1.12
N PRO A 322 12.23 -29.17 0.24
CA PRO A 322 13.15 -29.28 -0.90
C PRO A 322 14.61 -29.15 -0.49
N ILE A 323 14.92 -28.63 0.69
CA ILE A 323 16.28 -28.37 1.17
C ILE A 323 16.39 -28.54 2.68
N GLN A 324 17.50 -29.09 3.16
CA GLN A 324 17.86 -28.98 4.58
C GLN A 324 18.46 -27.60 4.86
N ILE A 325 18.07 -27.02 5.99
CA ILE A 325 18.44 -25.66 6.38
C ILE A 325 19.16 -25.70 7.73
N PRO A 326 20.26 -24.95 7.91
CA PRO A 326 20.94 -24.83 9.20
C PRO A 326 20.00 -24.32 10.32
N GLU A 327 20.00 -25.00 11.47
CA GLU A 327 19.19 -24.63 12.64
C GLU A 327 19.84 -23.48 13.45
N VAL A 328 19.94 -22.31 12.83
CA VAL A 328 20.53 -21.09 13.42
C VAL A 328 19.61 -19.89 13.24
N ASN A 329 19.85 -18.84 14.02
CA ASN A 329 19.24 -17.53 13.76
C ASN A 329 19.97 -16.84 12.59
N GLY A 330 19.22 -16.26 11.67
CA GLY A 330 19.80 -15.51 10.55
C GLY A 330 18.81 -15.22 9.45
N VAL A 331 19.33 -15.03 8.23
CA VAL A 331 18.53 -14.72 7.05
C VAL A 331 18.74 -15.80 6.00
N LEU A 332 17.70 -16.60 5.78
CA LEU A 332 17.69 -17.68 4.80
C LEU A 332 17.60 -17.10 3.38
N VAL A 333 18.50 -17.52 2.51
CA VAL A 333 18.47 -17.22 1.08
C VAL A 333 17.53 -18.20 0.37
N MET A 334 16.35 -17.71 -0.02
CA MET A 334 15.33 -18.48 -0.74
C MET A 334 15.64 -18.61 -2.22
N ARG A 335 16.16 -17.54 -2.82
CA ARG A 335 16.55 -17.48 -4.23
C ARG A 335 17.70 -16.49 -4.39
N VAL A 336 18.57 -16.78 -5.35
CA VAL A 336 19.59 -15.84 -5.80
C VAL A 336 19.20 -15.37 -7.19
N VAL A 337 19.16 -14.05 -7.39
CA VAL A 337 18.85 -13.44 -8.68
C VAL A 337 20.02 -13.75 -9.63
N PRO A 338 19.77 -14.28 -10.85
CA PRO A 338 20.84 -14.52 -11.82
C PRO A 338 21.62 -13.23 -12.13
N ASN A 339 22.91 -13.36 -12.44
CA ASN A 339 23.80 -12.23 -12.77
C ASN A 339 23.87 -11.14 -11.69
N SER A 340 23.53 -11.46 -10.44
CA SER A 340 23.61 -10.52 -9.32
C SER A 340 24.96 -10.54 -8.61
N PRO A 341 25.24 -9.54 -7.74
CA PRO A 341 26.37 -9.59 -6.83
C PRO A 341 26.46 -10.87 -5.99
N ALA A 342 25.34 -11.33 -5.44
CA ALA A 342 25.28 -12.52 -4.61
C ALA A 342 25.61 -13.78 -5.44
N ALA A 343 25.10 -13.88 -6.67
CA ALA A 343 25.44 -14.97 -7.59
C ALA A 343 26.95 -14.96 -7.90
N SER A 344 27.50 -13.79 -8.21
CA SER A 344 28.92 -13.62 -8.55
C SER A 344 29.85 -13.95 -7.38
N ALA A 345 29.41 -13.65 -6.15
CA ALA A 345 30.13 -13.98 -4.92
C ALA A 345 29.95 -15.44 -4.45
N GLY A 346 29.11 -16.22 -5.13
CA GLY A 346 28.89 -17.63 -4.82
C GLY A 346 27.93 -17.90 -3.67
N ILE A 347 27.06 -16.95 -3.30
CA ILE A 347 25.90 -17.19 -2.44
C ILE A 347 24.93 -18.14 -3.16
N ARG A 348 24.30 -19.05 -2.41
CA ARG A 348 23.40 -20.09 -2.94
C ARG A 348 22.08 -20.11 -2.18
N ARG A 349 21.05 -20.65 -2.83
CA ARG A 349 19.80 -21.02 -2.15
C ARG A 349 20.12 -21.99 -1.01
N GLY A 350 19.51 -21.76 0.16
CA GLY A 350 19.74 -22.54 1.38
C GLY A 350 20.88 -22.03 2.26
N ASP A 351 21.67 -21.05 1.80
CA ASP A 351 22.59 -20.34 2.68
C ASP A 351 21.81 -19.54 3.73
N VAL A 352 22.31 -19.51 4.96
CA VAL A 352 21.80 -18.63 6.02
C VAL A 352 22.84 -17.57 6.30
N ILE A 353 22.52 -16.31 5.99
CA ILE A 353 23.37 -15.16 6.28
C ILE A 353 23.27 -14.87 7.78
N VAL A 354 24.41 -14.93 8.49
CA VAL A 354 24.47 -14.75 9.94
C VAL A 354 25.23 -13.50 10.36
N GLN A 355 26.07 -12.95 9.48
CA GLN A 355 26.87 -11.76 9.76
C GLN A 355 27.18 -10.98 8.47
N ILE A 356 27.24 -9.65 8.55
CA ILE A 356 27.78 -8.78 7.50
C ILE A 356 28.71 -7.75 8.14
N ASP A 357 29.94 -7.62 7.63
CA ASP A 357 30.96 -6.66 8.12
C ASP A 357 31.13 -6.69 9.65
N GLY A 358 31.10 -7.88 10.24
CA GLY A 358 31.22 -8.05 11.69
C GLY A 358 29.92 -7.89 12.48
N GLN A 359 28.83 -7.41 11.88
CA GLN A 359 27.53 -7.24 12.55
C GLN A 359 26.68 -8.49 12.42
N THR A 360 26.18 -9.01 13.54
CA THR A 360 25.25 -10.15 13.56
C THR A 360 23.94 -9.76 12.91
N ILE A 361 23.48 -10.59 11.98
CA ILE A 361 22.21 -10.39 11.26
C ILE A 361 21.25 -11.50 11.67
N THR A 362 20.12 -11.11 12.26
CA THR A 362 19.08 -12.05 12.71
C THR A 362 17.77 -11.89 11.96
N THR A 363 17.56 -10.78 11.25
CA THR A 363 16.32 -10.53 10.49
C THR A 363 16.60 -10.04 9.07
N ALA A 364 15.68 -10.32 8.16
CA ALA A 364 15.74 -9.85 6.77
C ALA A 364 15.73 -8.31 6.70
N GLU A 365 15.03 -7.64 7.62
CA GLU A 365 14.97 -6.18 7.74
C GLU A 365 16.33 -5.58 8.11
N GLN A 366 17.05 -6.19 9.06
CA GLN A 366 18.42 -5.78 9.39
C GLN A 366 19.36 -5.90 8.19
N LEU A 367 19.26 -7.02 7.45
CA LEU A 367 20.05 -7.22 6.24
C LEU A 367 19.72 -6.14 5.20
N GLN A 368 18.44 -5.92 4.94
CA GLN A 368 17.97 -4.92 3.98
C GLN A 368 18.46 -3.52 4.34
N ASN A 369 18.29 -3.08 5.58
CA ASN A 369 18.72 -1.77 6.06
C ASN A 369 20.24 -1.60 6.00
N LEU A 370 21.02 -2.65 6.28
CA LEU A 370 22.47 -2.64 6.13
C LEU A 370 22.88 -2.49 4.66
N VAL A 371 22.22 -3.21 3.74
CA VAL A 371 22.50 -3.10 2.31
C VAL A 371 22.07 -1.73 1.78
N GLU A 372 20.89 -1.21 2.16
CA GLU A 372 20.42 0.12 1.75
C GLU A 372 21.33 1.25 2.23
N SER A 373 21.97 1.10 3.39
CA SER A 373 22.92 2.08 3.94
C SER A 373 24.36 1.92 3.41
N SER A 374 24.63 0.88 2.64
CA SER A 374 25.94 0.66 2.01
C SER A 374 26.16 1.59 0.81
N ARG A 375 27.42 1.79 0.42
CA ARG A 375 27.74 2.54 -0.79
C ARG A 375 27.61 1.63 -2.01
N LEU A 376 27.24 2.22 -3.14
CA LEU A 376 27.30 1.53 -4.43
C LEU A 376 28.73 1.04 -4.71
N GLY A 377 28.89 -0.24 -5.06
CA GLY A 377 30.19 -0.83 -5.34
C GLY A 377 31.01 -1.20 -4.10
N GLN A 378 30.46 -1.04 -2.88
CA GLN A 378 31.10 -1.46 -1.64
C GLN A 378 31.17 -2.99 -1.56
N ALA A 379 32.33 -3.51 -1.15
CA ALA A 379 32.50 -4.92 -0.85
C ALA A 379 32.07 -5.19 0.60
N LEU A 380 30.98 -5.93 0.77
CA LEU A 380 30.49 -6.39 2.07
C LEU A 380 31.04 -7.78 2.37
N GLN A 381 31.55 -7.99 3.58
CA GLN A 381 32.01 -9.28 4.08
C GLN A 381 30.84 -10.04 4.69
N VAL A 382 30.23 -10.93 3.91
CA VAL A 382 29.05 -11.71 4.28
C VAL A 382 29.46 -13.07 4.80
N LYS A 383 29.11 -13.38 6.05
CA LYS A 383 29.28 -14.72 6.63
C LYS A 383 27.98 -15.51 6.45
N VAL A 384 28.09 -16.67 5.83
CA VAL A 384 26.97 -17.59 5.61
C VAL A 384 27.21 -18.94 6.29
N GLN A 385 26.13 -19.55 6.76
CA GLN A 385 26.08 -20.94 7.15
C GLN A 385 25.48 -21.75 6.00
N ARG A 386 26.24 -22.71 5.47
CA ARG A 386 25.86 -23.60 4.36
C ARG A 386 25.97 -25.04 4.84
N GLY A 387 24.83 -25.65 5.15
CA GLY A 387 24.80 -26.90 5.90
C GLY A 387 25.55 -26.74 7.23
N ASN A 388 26.55 -27.59 7.47
CA ASN A 388 27.36 -27.55 8.69
C ASN A 388 28.61 -26.67 8.59
N GLN A 389 28.84 -26.01 7.46
CA GLN A 389 30.03 -25.19 7.23
C GLN A 389 29.71 -23.71 7.27
N THR A 390 30.59 -22.93 7.90
CA THR A 390 30.59 -21.47 7.82
C THR A 390 31.52 -21.01 6.70
N GLN A 391 31.06 -20.09 5.85
CA GLN A 391 31.85 -19.50 4.78
C GLN A 391 31.82 -17.97 4.87
N GLN A 392 32.94 -17.33 4.54
CA GLN A 392 33.04 -15.88 4.42
C GLN A 392 33.12 -15.52 2.94
N LEU A 393 32.17 -14.73 2.45
CA LEU A 393 32.04 -14.34 1.05
C LEU A 393 32.12 -12.81 0.95
N SER A 394 32.88 -12.31 -0.02
CA SER A 394 32.93 -10.87 -0.31
C SER A 394 31.93 -10.56 -1.43
N VAL A 395 30.89 -9.79 -1.11
CA VAL A 395 29.81 -9.46 -2.03
C VAL A 395 29.88 -7.97 -2.35
N ARG A 396 30.12 -7.62 -3.62
CA ARG A 396 30.22 -6.23 -4.05
C ARG A 396 28.86 -5.69 -4.48
N THR A 397 28.31 -4.74 -3.73
CA THR A 397 26.99 -4.17 -4.01
C THR A 397 26.94 -3.55 -5.41
N ALA A 398 25.80 -3.70 -6.07
CA ALA A 398 25.52 -3.05 -7.35
C ALA A 398 24.26 -2.19 -7.22
N GLU A 399 23.92 -1.43 -8.26
CA GLU A 399 22.70 -0.62 -8.30
C GLU A 399 21.56 -1.55 -8.69
N LEU A 400 20.45 -1.51 -7.96
CA LEU A 400 19.25 -2.22 -8.36
C LEU A 400 18.74 -1.61 -9.67
N GLN A 401 19.17 -2.17 -10.79
CA GLN A 401 18.58 -1.86 -12.09
C GLN A 401 17.18 -2.46 -12.11
N ASN A 402 16.27 -1.88 -12.91
CA ASN A 402 14.90 -2.38 -13.16
C ASN A 402 14.95 -3.84 -13.65
N ALA A 403 15.16 -4.76 -12.71
CA ALA A 403 15.17 -6.17 -12.92
C ALA A 403 13.71 -6.54 -12.99
N SER A 404 13.25 -6.87 -14.19
CA SER A 404 12.08 -7.73 -14.33
C SER A 404 12.36 -8.98 -13.48
N LEU A 405 11.73 -9.04 -12.30
CA LEU A 405 11.86 -10.13 -11.33
C LEU A 405 11.27 -11.44 -11.87
#